data_AF-A0A5C8AQN1-F1
#
_entry.id   AF-A0A5C8AQN1-F1
#
_cell.length_a   1.000
_cell.length_b   1.000
_cell.length_c   1.000
_cell.angle_alpha   90.00
_cell.angle_beta   90.00
_cell.angle_gamma   90.00
#
_symmetry.space_group_name_H-M   'P 1'
#
loop_
_entity.id
_entity.type
_entity.pdbx_description
1 polymer ?
#
loop_
_entity_poly.entity_id
_entity_poly.type
_entity_poly.pdbx_seq_one_letter_code
_entity_poly.pdbx_strand_id
1 'polypeptide(L)'
;MRSYLFFLFAFVLTTFQVSSQRIPAQITNPASLYSTYDFSSDEGELKIAILEQLGDKELLDIMQNSTEITWPTGIATLSARSSNKIAMLNYVCYKLVSTDLLCILQIPAAENQAMPTYMRPLKDMYFIIGLDGVAFEGNNYVYEPAPLDDEFLGDNESSEDVEDEIVLISNPADLVPNFDLKNCEDFRQLVLEVLGEDEMNILIELASEKTWPLGISTAAARASVQEKMKEYVVVFAASFEQASQAYILVWVPFYGNEHMPPKMQPLTEDGFYLVFKSEGIYFQE
;
A
#
# COMPACT_ATOMS: atom_id res chain seq x y z
N MET A 1 81.27 26.59 -8.60
CA MET A 1 79.92 26.54 -9.19
C MET A 1 79.12 25.51 -8.43
N ARG A 2 78.13 25.92 -7.63
CA ARG A 2 77.25 25.03 -6.88
C ARG A 2 75.92 24.94 -7.63
N SER A 3 75.62 23.78 -8.21
CA SER A 3 74.35 23.50 -8.88
C SER A 3 73.24 23.34 -7.84
N TYR A 4 72.22 24.19 -7.92
CA TYR A 4 70.98 24.04 -7.18
C TYR A 4 70.08 23.03 -7.89
N LEU A 5 69.84 21.88 -7.25
CA LEU A 5 68.87 20.89 -7.68
C LEU A 5 67.49 21.35 -7.16
N PHE A 6 66.68 21.95 -8.03
CA PHE A 6 65.30 22.33 -7.74
C PHE A 6 64.44 21.05 -7.68
N PHE A 7 64.05 20.62 -6.48
CA PHE A 7 63.06 19.56 -6.29
C PHE A 7 61.66 20.18 -6.47
N LEU A 8 61.06 19.95 -7.63
CA LEU A 8 59.67 20.26 -7.94
C LEU A 8 58.79 19.27 -7.16
N PHE A 9 58.22 19.73 -6.05
CA PHE A 9 57.23 18.97 -5.28
C PHE A 9 55.91 19.02 -6.03
N ALA A 10 55.65 18.01 -6.88
CA ALA A 10 54.35 17.83 -7.52
C ALA A 10 53.35 17.40 -6.44
N PHE A 11 52.55 18.35 -5.97
CA PHE A 11 51.41 18.10 -5.09
C PHE A 11 50.32 17.42 -5.91
N VAL A 12 50.32 16.08 -5.93
CA VAL A 12 49.24 15.29 -6.52
C VAL A 12 48.01 15.47 -5.63
N LEU A 13 47.10 16.37 -6.03
CA LEU A 13 45.75 16.40 -5.49
C LEU A 13 45.10 15.05 -5.85
N THR A 14 45.10 14.13 -4.90
CA THR A 14 44.28 12.94 -4.94
C THR A 14 42.86 13.38 -4.64
N THR A 15 42.06 13.61 -5.68
CA THR A 15 40.61 13.71 -5.54
C THR A 15 40.13 12.35 -5.06
N PHE A 16 39.81 12.22 -3.77
CA PHE A 16 39.01 11.12 -3.29
C PHE A 16 37.66 11.23 -4.00
N GLN A 17 37.43 10.38 -5.00
CA GLN A 17 36.08 10.09 -5.44
C GLN A 17 35.42 9.37 -4.28
N VAL A 18 34.62 10.11 -3.50
CA VAL A 18 33.59 9.52 -2.66
C VAL A 18 32.63 8.84 -3.63
N SER A 19 32.87 7.56 -3.90
CA SER A 19 31.84 6.69 -4.47
C SER A 19 30.72 6.71 -3.44
N SER A 20 29.55 7.29 -3.77
CA SER A 20 28.36 7.10 -2.94
C SER A 20 28.13 5.60 -2.87
N GLN A 21 28.50 4.98 -1.77
CA GLN A 21 28.37 3.54 -1.62
C GLN A 21 26.87 3.26 -1.55
N ARG A 22 26.32 2.71 -2.63
CA ARG A 22 24.94 2.25 -2.67
C ARG A 22 24.84 1.08 -1.70
N ILE A 23 24.30 1.31 -0.51
CA ILE A 23 24.10 0.27 0.49
C ILE A 23 22.79 -0.43 0.12
N PRO A 24 22.80 -1.73 -0.24
CA PRO A 24 21.57 -2.45 -0.54
C PRO A 24 20.61 -2.38 0.65
N ALA A 25 19.34 -2.15 0.35
CA ALA A 25 18.27 -2.09 1.33
C ALA A 25 17.10 -2.98 0.88
N GLN A 26 16.23 -3.30 1.83
CA GLN A 26 15.00 -4.04 1.62
C GLN A 26 13.87 -3.35 2.38
N ILE A 27 12.76 -3.11 1.69
CA ILE A 27 11.52 -2.68 2.34
C ILE A 27 10.96 -3.89 3.10
N THR A 28 10.72 -3.74 4.40
CA THR A 28 10.14 -4.77 5.27
C THR A 28 8.72 -4.44 5.69
N ASN A 29 8.40 -3.15 5.86
CA ASN A 29 7.06 -2.67 6.13
C ASN A 29 6.70 -1.48 5.21
N PRO A 30 5.97 -1.71 4.09
CA PRO A 30 5.51 -0.65 3.21
C PRO A 30 4.58 0.37 3.88
N ALA A 31 3.93 0.03 5.00
CA ALA A 31 3.06 0.95 5.73
C ALA A 31 3.84 2.10 6.38
N SER A 32 5.14 1.91 6.67
CA SER A 32 6.02 2.96 7.24
C SER A 32 6.45 4.02 6.21
N LEU A 33 5.86 4.05 5.01
CA LEU A 33 6.19 5.00 3.95
C LEU A 33 5.53 6.36 4.13
N TYR A 34 6.34 7.41 4.01
CA TYR A 34 5.89 8.80 4.05
C TYR A 34 5.68 9.31 2.62
N SER A 35 4.45 9.15 2.10
CA SER A 35 4.13 9.43 0.70
C SER A 35 3.96 10.91 0.35
N THR A 36 3.78 11.75 1.37
CA THR A 36 3.57 13.20 1.27
C THR A 36 4.54 13.99 2.14
N TYR A 37 5.75 13.46 2.36
CA TYR A 37 6.76 14.13 3.19
C TYR A 37 7.11 15.51 2.64
N ASP A 38 7.05 16.51 3.50
CA ASP A 38 7.26 17.91 3.11
C ASP A 38 8.60 18.44 3.64
N PHE A 39 9.58 18.54 2.72
CA PHE A 39 10.90 19.11 3.00
C PHE A 39 10.91 20.62 3.26
N SER A 40 9.79 21.31 3.03
CA SER A 40 9.67 22.75 3.30
C SER A 40 9.30 23.04 4.75
N SER A 41 8.54 22.15 5.39
CA SER A 41 8.26 22.15 6.83
C SER A 41 9.32 21.41 7.64
N ASP A 42 10.15 20.58 6.99
CA ASP A 42 11.34 19.98 7.60
C ASP A 42 12.49 20.99 7.75
N GLU A 43 12.56 21.63 8.94
CA GLU A 43 13.81 22.22 9.46
C GLU A 43 14.72 21.17 10.11
N GLY A 44 14.37 19.88 10.00
CA GLY A 44 14.92 18.78 10.77
C GLY A 44 16.12 18.06 10.16
N GLU A 45 16.48 16.99 10.85
CA GLU A 45 17.74 16.26 10.69
C GLU A 45 17.88 15.57 9.33
N LEU A 46 16.78 15.21 8.66
CA LEU A 46 16.83 14.45 7.41
C LEU A 46 17.34 15.33 6.27
N LYS A 47 16.77 16.53 6.10
CA LYS A 47 17.25 17.51 5.11
C LYS A 47 18.72 17.90 5.32
N ILE A 48 19.12 18.11 6.57
CA ILE A 48 20.53 18.39 6.93
C ILE A 48 21.42 17.22 6.53
N ALA A 49 21.03 15.99 6.89
CA ALA A 49 21.80 14.79 6.57
C ALA A 49 21.97 14.59 5.05
N ILE A 50 20.95 14.90 4.24
CA ILE A 50 21.05 14.88 2.77
C ILE A 50 22.07 15.92 2.29
N LEU A 51 21.98 17.15 2.77
CA LEU A 51 22.89 18.23 2.38
C LEU A 51 24.34 17.91 2.75
N GLU A 52 24.57 17.35 3.92
CA GLU A 52 25.92 17.00 4.40
C GLU A 52 26.52 15.79 3.67
N GLN A 53 25.71 14.77 3.36
CA GLN A 53 26.21 13.50 2.81
C GLN A 53 26.18 13.45 1.28
N LEU A 54 25.19 14.10 0.65
CA LEU A 54 24.92 14.00 -0.78
C LEU A 54 25.05 15.35 -1.50
N GLY A 55 24.62 16.44 -0.85
CA GLY A 55 24.69 17.81 -1.38
C GLY A 55 23.37 18.30 -2.01
N ASP A 56 23.39 19.56 -2.46
CA ASP A 56 22.20 20.29 -2.91
C ASP A 56 21.50 19.67 -4.12
N LYS A 57 22.27 19.10 -5.05
CA LYS A 57 21.72 18.52 -6.28
C LYS A 57 20.85 17.31 -5.96
N GLU A 58 21.36 16.41 -5.14
CA GLU A 58 20.66 15.21 -4.70
C GLU A 58 19.44 15.58 -3.83
N LEU A 59 19.52 16.60 -2.98
CA LEU A 59 18.36 17.11 -2.25
C LEU A 59 17.22 17.51 -3.20
N LEU A 60 17.52 18.29 -4.24
CA LEU A 60 16.50 18.72 -5.20
C LEU A 60 15.89 17.55 -5.95
N ASP A 61 16.69 16.55 -6.32
CA ASP A 61 16.20 15.36 -7.01
C ASP A 61 15.32 14.48 -6.10
N ILE A 62 15.68 14.34 -4.84
CA ILE A 62 14.88 13.64 -3.82
C ILE A 62 13.56 14.38 -3.61
N MET A 63 13.58 15.69 -3.38
CA MET A 63 12.37 16.50 -3.19
C MET A 63 11.40 16.39 -4.37
N GLN A 64 11.93 16.31 -5.60
CA GLN A 64 11.12 16.21 -6.81
C GLN A 64 10.53 14.82 -7.05
N ASN A 65 11.14 13.74 -6.54
CA ASN A 65 10.80 12.37 -6.89
C ASN A 65 10.51 11.46 -5.68
N SER A 66 10.23 12.05 -4.51
CA SER A 66 9.92 11.33 -3.26
C SER A 66 8.45 11.34 -2.86
N THR A 67 7.58 11.93 -3.67
CA THR A 67 6.16 12.07 -3.37
C THR A 67 5.30 11.25 -4.31
N GLU A 68 4.13 10.85 -3.81
CA GLU A 68 3.20 9.98 -4.51
C GLU A 68 2.70 10.53 -5.86
N ILE A 69 2.71 11.86 -6.03
CA ILE A 69 2.42 12.54 -7.32
C ILE A 69 3.37 12.08 -8.43
N THR A 70 4.60 11.71 -8.06
CA THR A 70 5.65 11.30 -9.01
C THR A 70 5.84 9.80 -9.10
N TRP A 71 5.14 9.04 -8.26
CA TRP A 71 5.25 7.59 -8.23
C TRP A 71 4.39 6.94 -9.33
N PRO A 72 4.70 5.70 -9.74
CA PRO A 72 3.86 4.92 -10.63
C PRO A 72 2.44 4.75 -10.06
N THR A 73 1.44 4.64 -10.94
CA THR A 73 0.01 4.61 -10.54
C THR A 73 -0.32 3.52 -9.53
N GLY A 74 0.39 2.39 -9.58
CA GLY A 74 0.29 1.28 -8.64
C GLY A 74 0.62 1.56 -7.19
N ILE A 75 1.26 2.69 -6.90
CA ILE A 75 1.64 3.09 -5.53
C ILE A 75 1.43 4.60 -5.28
N ALA A 76 0.84 5.32 -6.24
CA ALA A 76 0.64 6.77 -6.17
C ALA A 76 -0.49 7.20 -5.21
N THR A 77 -1.30 6.27 -4.72
CA THR A 77 -2.36 6.54 -3.74
C THR A 77 -2.23 5.58 -2.55
N LEU A 78 -2.84 5.94 -1.41
CA LEU A 78 -2.87 5.07 -0.24
C LEU A 78 -3.52 3.72 -0.54
N SER A 79 -4.65 3.72 -1.26
CA SER A 79 -5.33 2.49 -1.68
C SER A 79 -4.43 1.63 -2.56
N ALA A 80 -3.76 2.22 -3.56
CA ALA A 80 -2.87 1.49 -4.45
C ALA A 80 -1.64 0.91 -3.71
N ARG A 81 -1.08 1.62 -2.73
CA ARG A 81 0.01 1.08 -1.88
C ARG A 81 -0.44 -0.08 -1.00
N SER A 82 -1.58 0.06 -0.32
CA SER A 82 -2.13 -0.98 0.56
C SER A 82 -2.38 -2.27 -0.21
N SER A 83 -2.99 -2.09 -1.37
CA SER A 83 -3.24 -3.09 -2.40
C SER A 83 -1.99 -3.80 -2.91
N ASN A 84 -0.88 -3.07 -3.08
CA ASN A 84 0.36 -3.59 -3.63
C ASN A 84 1.45 -3.83 -2.56
N LYS A 85 1.09 -3.88 -1.26
CA LYS A 85 2.05 -3.96 -0.14
C LYS A 85 3.07 -5.09 -0.32
N ILE A 86 2.61 -6.28 -0.68
CA ILE A 86 3.48 -7.45 -0.89
C ILE A 86 4.37 -7.26 -2.12
N ALA A 87 3.85 -6.67 -3.19
CA ALA A 87 4.61 -6.40 -4.39
C ALA A 87 5.71 -5.35 -4.15
N MET A 88 5.47 -4.36 -3.28
CA MET A 88 6.43 -3.32 -2.91
C MET A 88 7.68 -3.89 -2.22
N LEU A 89 7.57 -5.04 -1.55
CA LEU A 89 8.73 -5.74 -0.96
C LEU A 89 9.77 -6.19 -2.01
N ASN A 90 9.38 -6.26 -3.28
CA ASN A 90 10.23 -6.71 -4.38
C ASN A 90 11.01 -5.59 -5.08
N TYR A 91 10.88 -4.33 -4.65
CA TYR A 91 11.70 -3.26 -5.20
C TYR A 91 13.18 -3.47 -4.86
N VAL A 92 14.03 -3.38 -5.87
CA VAL A 92 15.47 -3.20 -5.68
C VAL A 92 15.70 -1.78 -5.20
N CYS A 93 16.16 -1.63 -3.97
CA CYS A 93 16.39 -0.33 -3.34
C CYS A 93 17.75 -0.23 -2.67
N TYR A 94 18.24 1.00 -2.55
CA TYR A 94 19.51 1.33 -1.91
C TYR A 94 19.30 2.43 -0.88
N LYS A 95 19.85 2.24 0.31
CA LYS A 95 19.90 3.26 1.36
C LYS A 95 20.86 4.37 0.93
N LEU A 96 20.35 5.60 0.94
CA LEU A 96 21.15 6.81 0.69
C LEU A 96 21.57 7.46 2.00
N VAL A 97 20.59 7.86 2.81
CA VAL A 97 20.77 8.59 4.06
C VAL A 97 19.75 8.08 5.08
N SER A 98 20.11 8.08 6.35
CA SER A 98 19.20 7.76 7.44
C SER A 98 19.45 8.68 8.64
N THR A 99 18.40 8.97 9.39
CA THR A 99 18.44 9.56 10.75
C THR A 99 18.10 8.46 11.76
N ASP A 100 17.85 8.83 13.02
CA ASP A 100 17.38 7.91 14.06
C ASP A 100 15.93 7.42 13.87
N LEU A 101 15.17 8.04 12.96
CA LEU A 101 13.76 7.72 12.72
C LEU A 101 13.45 7.35 11.27
N LEU A 102 14.15 7.97 10.32
CA LEU A 102 13.81 7.90 8.90
C LEU A 102 14.98 7.42 8.07
N CYS A 103 14.66 6.82 6.93
CA CYS A 103 15.60 6.41 5.91
C CYS A 103 15.11 6.88 4.54
N ILE A 104 16.06 7.31 3.71
CA ILE A 104 15.82 7.57 2.28
C ILE A 104 16.34 6.38 1.49
N LEU A 105 15.42 5.79 0.73
CA LEU A 105 15.72 4.76 -0.25
C LEU A 105 15.71 5.35 -1.65
N GLN A 106 16.73 5.04 -2.43
CA GLN A 106 16.71 5.20 -3.88
C GLN A 106 16.14 3.92 -4.49
N ILE A 107 15.22 4.07 -5.44
CA ILE A 107 14.65 2.99 -6.24
C ILE A 107 15.03 3.25 -7.71
N PRO A 108 16.13 2.66 -8.20
CA PRO A 108 16.62 2.96 -9.54
C PRO A 108 15.69 2.36 -10.60
N ALA A 109 15.28 3.18 -11.58
CA ALA A 109 14.42 2.71 -12.67
C ALA A 109 15.09 1.59 -13.48
N ALA A 110 16.41 1.70 -13.72
CA ALA A 110 17.18 0.75 -14.50
C ALA A 110 17.20 -0.67 -13.88
N GLU A 111 17.06 -0.78 -12.56
CA GLU A 111 17.16 -2.05 -11.83
C GLU A 111 15.78 -2.64 -11.50
N ASN A 112 14.72 -1.84 -11.61
CA ASN A 112 13.35 -2.23 -11.31
C ASN A 112 12.50 -2.51 -12.56
N GLN A 113 13.14 -2.88 -13.67
CA GLN A 113 12.47 -3.21 -14.93
C GLN A 113 11.61 -4.50 -14.84
N ALA A 114 11.83 -5.34 -13.83
CA ALA A 114 11.02 -6.53 -13.59
C ALA A 114 9.68 -6.22 -12.89
N MET A 115 9.53 -5.03 -12.30
CA MET A 115 8.28 -4.65 -11.64
C MET A 115 7.11 -4.58 -12.64
N PRO A 116 5.87 -4.85 -12.19
CA PRO A 116 4.66 -4.66 -12.99
C PRO A 116 4.62 -3.26 -13.61
N THR A 117 4.08 -3.14 -14.82
CA THR A 117 4.10 -1.87 -15.58
C THR A 117 3.57 -0.68 -14.78
N TYR A 118 2.53 -0.88 -13.97
CA TYR A 118 1.91 0.16 -13.15
C TYR A 118 2.69 0.48 -11.86
N MET A 119 3.66 -0.35 -11.45
CA MET A 119 4.59 -0.11 -10.34
C MET A 119 6.01 0.25 -10.81
N ARG A 120 6.27 0.17 -12.12
CA ARG A 120 7.62 0.33 -12.64
C ARG A 120 8.02 1.82 -12.64
N PRO A 121 9.14 2.19 -12.01
CA PRO A 121 9.62 3.57 -12.09
C PRO A 121 10.06 3.88 -13.53
N LEU A 122 9.60 5.01 -14.08
CA LEU A 122 10.06 5.52 -15.37
C LEU A 122 11.38 6.30 -15.27
N LYS A 123 11.65 6.81 -14.07
CA LYS A 123 12.88 7.49 -13.63
C LYS A 123 13.16 7.04 -12.20
N ASP A 124 14.37 7.29 -11.72
CA ASP A 124 14.70 7.00 -10.33
C ASP A 124 13.70 7.72 -9.41
N MET A 125 13.17 6.98 -8.44
CA MET A 125 12.25 7.51 -7.44
C MET A 125 12.84 7.27 -6.06
N TYR A 126 12.34 8.01 -5.09
CA TYR A 126 12.81 7.93 -3.71
C TYR A 126 11.67 7.61 -2.77
N PHE A 127 11.94 6.81 -1.76
CA PHE A 127 11.04 6.59 -0.65
C PHE A 127 11.64 7.16 0.62
N ILE A 128 10.79 7.83 1.39
CA ILE A 128 11.08 8.18 2.77
C ILE A 128 10.30 7.17 3.61
N ILE A 129 11.02 6.42 4.44
CA ILE A 129 10.46 5.31 5.19
C ILE A 129 10.94 5.38 6.64
N GLY A 130 10.06 5.02 7.58
CA GLY A 130 10.46 4.78 8.96
C GLY A 130 11.56 3.72 9.03
N LEU A 131 12.49 3.85 9.99
CA LEU A 131 13.56 2.87 10.19
C LEU A 131 13.04 1.46 10.53
N ASP A 132 11.82 1.37 11.07
CA ASP A 132 11.07 0.15 11.37
C ASP A 132 10.51 -0.54 10.10
N GLY A 133 10.50 0.15 8.96
CA GLY A 133 10.02 -0.40 7.68
C GLY A 133 11.10 -0.79 6.69
N VAL A 134 12.37 -0.76 7.09
CA VAL A 134 13.50 -1.01 6.19
C VAL A 134 14.62 -1.82 6.86
N ALA A 135 15.21 -2.74 6.12
CA ALA A 135 16.43 -3.45 6.49
C ALA A 135 17.58 -3.06 5.56
N PHE A 136 18.78 -2.84 6.12
CA PHE A 136 20.03 -2.61 5.38
C PHE A 136 21.24 -2.91 6.26
N GLU A 137 22.45 -2.94 5.70
CA GLU A 137 23.67 -3.17 6.49
C GLU A 137 23.82 -2.11 7.60
N GLY A 138 23.72 -2.54 8.87
CA GLY A 138 23.75 -1.66 10.04
C GLY A 138 22.36 -1.33 10.62
N ASN A 139 21.27 -1.71 9.95
CA ASN A 139 19.91 -1.70 10.46
C ASN A 139 19.21 -3.02 10.08
N ASN A 140 19.32 -4.03 10.96
CA ASN A 140 18.74 -5.35 10.73
C ASN A 140 17.36 -5.46 11.39
N TYR A 141 16.49 -4.47 11.16
CA TYR A 141 15.11 -4.60 11.60
C TYR A 141 14.45 -5.72 10.80
N VAL A 142 14.20 -6.84 11.46
CA VAL A 142 13.38 -7.93 10.92
C VAL A 142 11.96 -7.61 11.37
N TYR A 143 11.07 -7.36 10.40
CA TYR A 143 9.65 -7.30 10.68
C TYR A 143 9.22 -8.69 11.16
N GLU A 144 9.10 -8.84 12.48
CA GLU A 144 8.34 -9.92 13.08
C GLU A 144 6.88 -9.45 13.03
N PRO A 145 5.99 -10.06 12.22
CA PRO A 145 4.57 -9.78 12.37
C PRO A 145 4.23 -10.06 13.83
N ALA A 146 3.56 -9.10 14.48
CA ALA A 146 3.17 -9.27 15.86
C ALA A 146 2.50 -10.65 16.03
N PRO A 147 2.93 -11.46 17.01
CA PRO A 147 2.15 -12.63 17.37
C PRO A 147 0.71 -12.19 17.66
N LEU A 148 -0.26 -12.98 17.20
CA LEU A 148 -1.67 -12.85 17.57
C LEU A 148 -1.76 -13.09 19.07
N ASP A 149 -1.57 -12.02 19.84
CA ASP A 149 -1.63 -12.07 21.30
C ASP A 149 -3.10 -11.96 21.71
N ASP A 150 -3.75 -13.12 21.75
CA ASP A 150 -4.94 -13.40 22.57
C ASP A 150 -4.58 -13.14 24.05
N GLU A 151 -4.60 -11.88 24.49
CA GLU A 151 -4.88 -11.42 25.87
C GLU A 151 -4.35 -9.99 26.08
N PHE A 152 -5.20 -8.97 25.85
CA PHE A 152 -5.04 -7.71 26.57
C PHE A 152 -6.39 -7.01 26.82
N LEU A 153 -6.99 -7.31 27.97
CA LEU A 153 -7.99 -6.44 28.59
C LEU A 153 -7.27 -5.20 29.13
N GLY A 154 -7.48 -4.05 28.49
CA GLY A 154 -6.98 -2.77 28.99
C GLY A 154 -7.71 -1.61 28.34
N ASP A 155 -8.71 -1.08 29.04
CA ASP A 155 -9.48 0.11 28.69
C ASP A 155 -8.58 1.27 28.26
N ASN A 156 -8.75 1.78 27.03
CA ASN A 156 -8.68 3.23 26.77
C ASN A 156 -9.23 3.61 25.39
N GLU A 157 -10.02 4.67 25.41
CA GLU A 157 -10.60 5.36 24.26
C GLU A 157 -9.55 5.92 23.30
N SER A 158 -9.97 6.00 22.03
CA SER A 158 -9.69 7.02 21.01
C SER A 158 -8.76 6.64 19.84
N SER A 159 -9.35 6.85 18.65
CA SER A 159 -8.89 6.65 17.26
C SER A 159 -8.66 5.21 16.82
N GLU A 160 -9.76 4.53 16.48
CA GLU A 160 -9.75 3.29 15.69
C GLU A 160 -9.18 3.59 14.30
N ASP A 161 -7.90 3.27 14.10
CA ASP A 161 -7.43 2.77 12.82
C ASP A 161 -8.29 1.53 12.53
N VAL A 162 -9.34 1.69 11.73
CA VAL A 162 -10.11 0.55 11.21
C VAL A 162 -9.16 -0.17 10.26
N GLU A 163 -8.36 -1.08 10.79
CA GLU A 163 -7.60 -2.01 9.98
C GLU A 163 -8.61 -2.75 9.11
N ASP A 164 -8.46 -2.63 7.79
CA ASP A 164 -9.30 -3.29 6.80
C ASP A 164 -9.32 -4.81 7.09
N GLU A 165 -10.36 -5.28 7.76
CA GLU A 165 -10.47 -6.67 8.23
C GLU A 165 -10.73 -7.58 7.03
N ILE A 166 -9.74 -8.43 6.69
CA ILE A 166 -9.88 -9.42 5.61
C ILE A 166 -10.75 -10.56 6.11
N VAL A 167 -11.82 -10.85 5.37
CA VAL A 167 -12.75 -11.93 5.67
C VAL A 167 -12.72 -13.01 4.59
N LEU A 168 -13.30 -14.17 4.88
CA LEU A 168 -13.40 -15.28 3.94
C LEU A 168 -14.85 -15.51 3.53
N ILE A 169 -15.08 -15.75 2.24
CA ILE A 169 -16.37 -16.24 1.75
C ILE A 169 -16.44 -17.73 2.07
N SER A 170 -17.21 -18.10 3.10
CA SER A 170 -17.39 -19.50 3.52
C SER A 170 -18.44 -20.21 2.67
N ASN A 171 -19.54 -19.52 2.36
CA ASN A 171 -20.63 -20.04 1.54
C ASN A 171 -21.06 -19.05 0.44
N PRO A 172 -20.50 -19.19 -0.78
CA PRO A 172 -20.88 -18.38 -1.94
C PRO A 172 -22.38 -18.41 -2.30
N ALA A 173 -23.13 -19.43 -1.86
CA ALA A 173 -24.56 -19.54 -2.10
C ALA A 173 -25.41 -18.56 -1.27
N ASP A 174 -24.84 -17.99 -0.20
CA ASP A 174 -25.50 -16.99 0.65
C ASP A 174 -25.35 -15.56 0.13
N LEU A 175 -24.71 -15.37 -1.03
CA LEU A 175 -24.68 -14.10 -1.75
C LEU A 175 -26.11 -13.70 -2.15
N VAL A 176 -26.52 -12.49 -1.76
CA VAL A 176 -27.81 -11.90 -2.11
C VAL A 176 -27.62 -10.84 -3.21
N PRO A 177 -27.78 -11.21 -4.49
CA PRO A 177 -27.60 -10.26 -5.60
C PRO A 177 -28.67 -9.17 -5.59
N ASN A 178 -28.25 -7.93 -5.91
CA ASN A 178 -29.13 -6.75 -5.96
C ASN A 178 -29.95 -6.56 -4.67
N PHE A 179 -29.32 -6.81 -3.52
CA PHE A 179 -29.90 -6.49 -2.22
C PHE A 179 -30.32 -5.01 -2.18
N ASP A 180 -31.50 -4.73 -1.65
CA ASP A 180 -32.06 -3.38 -1.63
C ASP A 180 -31.48 -2.55 -0.48
N LEU A 181 -30.18 -2.24 -0.60
CA LEU A 181 -29.43 -1.42 0.36
C LEU A 181 -30.07 -0.03 0.53
N LYS A 182 -30.72 0.49 -0.52
CA LYS A 182 -31.39 1.78 -0.48
C LYS A 182 -32.56 1.82 0.52
N ASN A 183 -33.27 0.71 0.69
CA ASN A 183 -34.44 0.62 1.58
C ASN A 183 -34.16 -0.20 2.86
N CYS A 184 -32.90 -0.54 3.15
CA CYS A 184 -32.50 -1.15 4.41
C CYS A 184 -32.21 -0.04 5.43
N GLU A 185 -33.12 0.16 6.38
CA GLU A 185 -33.04 1.25 7.36
C GLU A 185 -31.75 1.21 8.20
N ASP A 186 -31.40 0.03 8.73
CA ASP A 186 -30.19 -0.17 9.54
C ASP A 186 -28.92 0.19 8.76
N PHE A 187 -28.82 -0.27 7.51
CA PHE A 187 -27.70 0.05 6.63
C PHE A 187 -27.66 1.55 6.27
N ARG A 188 -28.82 2.15 5.96
CA ARG A 188 -28.91 3.59 5.65
C ARG A 188 -28.39 4.44 6.82
N GLN A 189 -28.80 4.12 8.04
CA GLN A 189 -28.37 4.86 9.23
C GLN A 189 -26.86 4.74 9.40
N LEU A 190 -26.31 3.53 9.30
CA LEU A 190 -24.87 3.28 9.39
C LEU A 190 -24.06 4.09 8.37
N VAL A 191 -24.47 4.10 7.11
CA VAL A 191 -23.70 4.70 6.02
C VAL A 191 -23.87 6.22 5.94
N LEU A 192 -25.08 6.74 6.14
CA LEU A 192 -25.34 8.18 6.02
C LEU A 192 -24.66 9.00 7.13
N GLU A 193 -24.46 8.41 8.31
CA GLU A 193 -23.75 9.07 9.41
C GLU A 193 -22.25 9.23 9.13
N VAL A 194 -21.66 8.31 8.36
CA VAL A 194 -20.22 8.25 8.13
C VAL A 194 -19.82 8.84 6.77
N LEU A 195 -20.52 8.45 5.69
CA LEU A 195 -20.10 8.71 4.32
C LEU A 195 -20.95 9.78 3.62
N GLY A 196 -22.23 9.92 3.98
CA GLY A 196 -23.16 10.84 3.30
C GLY A 196 -23.91 10.20 2.12
N GLU A 197 -24.79 10.99 1.48
CA GLU A 197 -25.76 10.48 0.50
C GLU A 197 -25.14 10.15 -0.87
N ASP A 198 -24.14 10.92 -1.30
CA ASP A 198 -23.48 10.72 -2.61
C ASP A 198 -22.66 9.42 -2.61
N GLU A 199 -21.86 9.20 -1.57
CA GLU A 199 -21.06 8.01 -1.32
C GLU A 199 -21.94 6.76 -1.15
N MET A 200 -23.09 6.88 -0.47
CA MET A 200 -24.07 5.80 -0.36
C MET A 200 -24.59 5.38 -1.74
N ASN A 201 -24.86 6.32 -2.64
CA ASN A 201 -25.33 6.01 -3.99
C ASN A 201 -24.27 5.27 -4.82
N ILE A 202 -22.99 5.66 -4.68
CA ILE A 202 -21.87 4.97 -5.33
C ILE A 202 -21.76 3.54 -4.82
N LEU A 203 -21.84 3.33 -3.50
CA LEU A 203 -21.80 2.00 -2.90
C LEU A 203 -22.94 1.11 -3.43
N ILE A 204 -24.18 1.63 -3.48
CA ILE A 204 -25.33 0.91 -4.03
C ILE A 204 -25.08 0.50 -5.49
N GLU A 205 -24.50 1.40 -6.30
CA GLU A 205 -24.17 1.10 -7.69
C GLU A 205 -23.12 -0.01 -7.81
N LEU A 206 -22.07 0.04 -6.99
CA LEU A 206 -21.01 -0.97 -6.93
C LEU A 206 -21.45 -2.31 -6.31
N ALA A 207 -22.55 -2.32 -5.55
CA ALA A 207 -23.16 -3.54 -4.99
C ALA A 207 -24.14 -4.24 -5.95
N SER A 208 -24.34 -3.70 -7.16
CA SER A 208 -25.28 -4.23 -8.15
C SER A 208 -24.63 -5.22 -9.13
N GLU A 209 -25.37 -6.25 -9.54
CA GLU A 209 -24.94 -7.18 -10.59
C GLU A 209 -24.55 -6.49 -11.91
N LYS A 210 -25.03 -5.26 -12.15
CA LYS A 210 -24.70 -4.47 -13.34
C LYS A 210 -23.23 -4.04 -13.40
N THR A 211 -22.61 -3.86 -12.24
CA THR A 211 -21.21 -3.42 -12.11
C THR A 211 -20.28 -4.57 -11.79
N TRP A 212 -20.82 -5.75 -11.48
CA TRP A 212 -20.05 -6.94 -11.22
C TRP A 212 -19.37 -7.52 -12.47
N PRO A 213 -18.25 -8.25 -12.31
CA PRO A 213 -17.59 -8.97 -13.39
C PRO A 213 -18.48 -10.04 -14.03
N LEU A 214 -18.30 -10.27 -15.34
CA LEU A 214 -19.14 -11.18 -16.14
C LEU A 214 -19.22 -12.62 -15.61
N GLY A 215 -18.20 -13.06 -14.88
CA GLY A 215 -18.10 -14.37 -14.26
C GLY A 215 -19.00 -14.55 -13.04
N ILE A 216 -19.53 -13.46 -12.47
CA ILE A 216 -20.41 -13.50 -11.30
C ILE A 216 -21.66 -12.61 -11.44
N SER A 217 -21.83 -11.86 -12.53
CA SER A 217 -22.95 -10.93 -12.72
C SER A 217 -24.30 -11.61 -12.98
N THR A 218 -24.34 -12.92 -13.22
CA THR A 218 -25.58 -13.68 -13.39
C THR A 218 -25.61 -14.90 -12.48
N ALA A 219 -26.82 -15.36 -12.13
CA ALA A 219 -26.99 -16.56 -11.31
C ALA A 219 -26.30 -17.79 -11.90
N ALA A 220 -26.38 -17.97 -13.23
CA ALA A 220 -25.71 -19.09 -13.92
C ALA A 220 -24.19 -18.98 -13.86
N ALA A 221 -23.65 -17.76 -14.04
CA ALA A 221 -22.21 -17.53 -13.95
C ALA A 221 -21.71 -17.83 -12.52
N ARG A 222 -22.37 -17.29 -11.48
CA ARG A 222 -22.04 -17.58 -10.07
C ARG A 222 -22.09 -19.06 -9.74
N ALA A 223 -23.14 -19.76 -10.16
CA ALA A 223 -23.27 -21.20 -9.94
C ALA A 223 -22.08 -21.98 -10.51
N SER A 224 -21.54 -21.54 -11.65
CA SER A 224 -20.38 -22.20 -12.30
C SER A 224 -19.04 -21.91 -11.64
N VAL A 225 -18.95 -20.91 -10.75
CA VAL A 225 -17.71 -20.45 -10.12
C VAL A 225 -17.76 -20.40 -8.60
N GLN A 226 -18.75 -21.01 -7.94
CA GLN A 226 -18.94 -20.93 -6.49
C GLN A 226 -17.66 -21.23 -5.72
N GLU A 227 -17.03 -22.39 -5.96
CA GLU A 227 -15.78 -22.73 -5.27
C GLU A 227 -14.66 -21.73 -5.52
N LYS A 228 -14.60 -21.16 -6.73
CA LYS A 228 -13.61 -20.14 -7.06
C LYS A 228 -13.87 -18.82 -6.32
N MET A 229 -15.12 -18.47 -6.03
CA MET A 229 -15.46 -17.25 -5.28
C MET A 229 -14.87 -17.26 -3.87
N LYS A 230 -14.61 -18.43 -3.27
CA LYS A 230 -13.95 -18.53 -1.96
C LYS A 230 -12.50 -18.04 -1.98
N GLU A 231 -11.91 -17.91 -3.16
CA GLU A 231 -10.54 -17.42 -3.33
C GLU A 231 -10.44 -15.90 -3.49
N TYR A 232 -11.57 -15.17 -3.51
CA TYR A 232 -11.50 -13.70 -3.48
C TYR A 232 -10.84 -13.24 -2.18
N VAL A 233 -9.95 -12.26 -2.30
CA VAL A 233 -9.57 -11.40 -1.18
C VAL A 233 -10.71 -10.41 -0.98
N VAL A 234 -11.37 -10.45 0.17
CA VAL A 234 -12.50 -9.57 0.50
C VAL A 234 -12.27 -8.88 1.83
N VAL A 235 -12.68 -7.63 1.91
CA VAL A 235 -12.56 -6.78 3.09
C VAL A 235 -13.94 -6.55 3.67
N PHE A 236 -14.08 -6.65 4.98
CA PHE A 236 -15.32 -6.31 5.68
C PHE A 236 -15.62 -4.81 5.51
N ALA A 237 -16.84 -4.49 5.09
CA ALA A 237 -17.27 -3.10 4.92
C ALA A 237 -18.34 -2.69 5.93
N ALA A 238 -19.32 -3.56 6.20
CA ALA A 238 -20.38 -3.28 7.15
C ALA A 238 -21.12 -4.56 7.56
N SER A 239 -21.72 -4.55 8.76
CA SER A 239 -22.75 -5.51 9.16
C SER A 239 -24.06 -4.76 9.44
N PHE A 240 -25.18 -5.38 9.10
CA PHE A 240 -26.51 -4.79 9.28
C PHE A 240 -27.59 -5.87 9.30
N GLU A 241 -28.80 -5.52 9.75
CA GLU A 241 -29.93 -6.43 9.78
C GLU A 241 -31.07 -5.95 8.87
N GLN A 242 -31.83 -6.90 8.33
CA GLN A 242 -33.12 -6.60 7.70
C GLN A 242 -34.08 -7.75 7.96
N ALA A 243 -35.25 -7.43 8.50
CA ALA A 243 -36.29 -8.42 8.83
C ALA A 243 -35.78 -9.59 9.70
N SER A 244 -34.95 -9.29 10.70
CA SER A 244 -34.33 -10.26 11.62
C SER A 244 -33.34 -11.25 10.96
N GLN A 245 -32.87 -10.95 9.75
CA GLN A 245 -31.74 -11.62 9.12
C GLN A 245 -30.53 -10.69 9.15
N ALA A 246 -29.40 -11.19 9.63
CA ALA A 246 -28.13 -10.47 9.61
C ALA A 246 -27.42 -10.65 8.26
N TYR A 247 -26.82 -9.56 7.80
CA TYR A 247 -26.10 -9.44 6.54
C TYR A 247 -24.75 -8.79 6.75
N ILE A 248 -23.82 -9.13 5.86
CA ILE A 248 -22.48 -8.54 5.80
C ILE A 248 -22.27 -7.99 4.39
N LEU A 249 -21.90 -6.73 4.32
CA LEU A 249 -21.35 -6.10 3.13
C LEU A 249 -19.84 -6.34 3.12
N VAL A 250 -19.33 -6.87 2.02
CA VAL A 250 -17.89 -6.99 1.78
C VAL A 250 -17.49 -6.23 0.53
N TRP A 251 -16.30 -5.65 0.56
CA TRP A 251 -15.65 -5.04 -0.59
C TRP A 251 -14.69 -6.03 -1.23
N VAL A 252 -14.76 -6.14 -2.56
CA VAL A 252 -13.82 -6.90 -3.38
C VAL A 252 -12.92 -5.89 -4.09
N PRO A 253 -11.72 -5.60 -3.55
CA PRO A 253 -10.80 -4.64 -4.16
C PRO A 253 -10.31 -5.14 -5.51
N PHE A 254 -10.10 -4.21 -6.46
CA PHE A 254 -9.47 -4.50 -7.75
C PHE A 254 -8.12 -5.18 -7.57
N TYR A 255 -7.30 -4.58 -6.72
CA TYR A 255 -6.00 -5.10 -6.39
C TYR A 255 -6.10 -6.15 -5.27
N GLY A 256 -5.22 -7.15 -5.31
CA GLY A 256 -5.31 -8.33 -4.46
C GLY A 256 -6.22 -9.43 -5.03
N ASN A 257 -6.94 -9.15 -6.13
CA ASN A 257 -7.79 -10.11 -6.83
C ASN A 257 -7.34 -10.38 -8.27
N GLU A 258 -6.12 -10.00 -8.66
CA GLU A 258 -5.56 -10.23 -9.99
C GLU A 258 -5.29 -11.72 -10.27
N HIS A 259 -5.21 -12.55 -9.24
CA HIS A 259 -5.14 -14.02 -9.35
C HIS A 259 -6.46 -14.63 -9.82
N MET A 260 -7.57 -13.91 -9.68
CA MET A 260 -8.87 -14.39 -10.11
C MET A 260 -8.92 -14.50 -11.64
N PRO A 261 -9.71 -15.43 -12.20
CA PRO A 261 -9.88 -15.50 -13.65
C PRO A 261 -10.33 -14.14 -14.23
N PRO A 262 -9.91 -13.74 -15.45
CA PRO A 262 -10.21 -12.41 -15.99
C PRO A 262 -11.70 -12.02 -16.01
N LYS A 263 -12.61 -12.99 -16.05
CA LYS A 263 -14.05 -12.74 -15.99
C LYS A 263 -14.58 -12.49 -14.57
N MET A 264 -13.79 -12.78 -13.54
CA MET A 264 -14.10 -12.63 -12.12
C MET A 264 -13.35 -11.45 -11.49
N GLN A 265 -12.34 -10.90 -12.14
CA GLN A 265 -11.61 -9.73 -11.65
C GLN A 265 -12.52 -8.48 -11.63
N PRO A 266 -12.43 -7.60 -10.62
CA PRO A 266 -13.14 -6.33 -10.63
C PRO A 266 -12.89 -5.52 -11.91
N LEU A 267 -13.90 -4.76 -12.34
CA LEU A 267 -13.88 -4.08 -13.64
C LEU A 267 -13.19 -2.70 -13.59
N THR A 268 -13.19 -2.07 -12.41
CA THR A 268 -12.61 -0.75 -12.15
C THR A 268 -11.77 -0.80 -10.88
N GLU A 269 -10.93 0.21 -10.67
CA GLU A 269 -10.07 0.32 -9.48
C GLU A 269 -10.87 0.47 -8.17
N ASP A 270 -12.12 0.93 -8.25
CA ASP A 270 -13.04 1.02 -7.11
C ASP A 270 -13.50 -0.35 -6.57
N GLY A 271 -13.17 -1.43 -7.26
CA GLY A 271 -13.63 -2.76 -6.89
C GLY A 271 -15.13 -2.95 -7.12
N PHE A 272 -15.75 -3.82 -6.33
CA PHE A 272 -17.21 -3.92 -6.23
C PHE A 272 -17.61 -4.46 -4.86
N TYR A 273 -18.89 -4.35 -4.52
CA TYR A 273 -19.41 -4.83 -3.23
C TYR A 273 -20.30 -6.05 -3.41
N LEU A 274 -20.29 -6.92 -2.40
CA LEU A 274 -21.14 -8.09 -2.32
C LEU A 274 -21.86 -8.09 -0.97
N VAL A 275 -23.15 -8.46 -0.98
CA VAL A 275 -23.94 -8.63 0.24
C VAL A 275 -24.17 -10.11 0.49
N PHE A 276 -23.68 -10.62 1.61
CA PHE A 276 -23.90 -11.99 2.05
C PHE A 276 -24.82 -12.00 3.26
N LYS A 277 -25.55 -13.08 3.46
CA LYS A 277 -26.03 -13.38 4.81
C LYS A 277 -24.82 -13.63 5.73
N SER A 278 -24.95 -13.27 7.00
CA SER A 278 -23.82 -13.36 7.95
C SER A 278 -23.17 -14.75 8.00
N GLU A 279 -23.95 -15.83 7.87
CA GLU A 279 -23.45 -17.22 7.88
C GLU A 279 -22.55 -17.57 6.68
N GLY A 280 -22.61 -16.78 5.61
CA GLY A 280 -21.82 -16.97 4.40
C GLY A 280 -20.42 -16.37 4.44
N ILE A 281 -20.08 -15.66 5.53
CA ILE A 281 -18.78 -15.03 5.76
C ILE A 281 -18.14 -15.62 7.02
N TYR A 282 -16.82 -15.76 7.00
CA TYR A 282 -16.02 -16.18 8.13
C TYR A 282 -14.95 -15.13 8.41
N PHE A 283 -14.89 -14.66 9.65
CA PHE A 283 -13.84 -13.77 10.14
C PHE A 283 -12.64 -14.64 10.55
N GLN A 284 -11.45 -14.32 10.04
CA GLN A 284 -10.25 -15.02 10.47
C GLN A 284 -9.93 -14.58 11.89
N GLU A 285 -10.10 -15.49 12.86
CA GLU A 285 -9.55 -15.36 14.21
C GLU A 285 -8.02 -15.31 14.18
#